data_AF-A0A2D6PWS7-F1
#
_entry.id   AF-A0A2D6PWS7-F1
#
_cell.length_a   1.000
_cell.length_b   1.000
_cell.length_c   1.000
_cell.angle_alpha   90.00
_cell.angle_beta   90.00
_cell.angle_gamma   90.00
#
_symmetry.space_group_name_H-M   'P 1'
#
loop_
_entity.id
_entity.type
_entity.pdbx_description
1 polymer ?
#
loop_
_entity_poly.entity_id
_entity_poly.type
_entity_poly.pdbx_seq_one_letter_code
_entity_poly.pdbx_strand_id
1 'polypeptide(L)'
;MTESTSNAPFLRHTKSFKKYTEEYELRVVDYVREWGKTEALLAVHEDNSLLKVTGSKEQIEGLMGVLKQRFNYIAPEDREDADGGADDA
;
A
#
# COMPACT_ATOMS: atom_id res chain seq x y z
N MET A 1 33.93 10.88 -20.86
CA MET A 1 32.75 11.43 -20.14
C MET A 1 32.02 10.23 -19.54
N THR A 2 31.67 10.32 -18.27
CA THR A 2 31.27 9.22 -17.38
C THR A 2 29.95 8.57 -17.81
N GLU A 3 29.99 7.33 -18.25
CA GLU A 3 28.81 6.47 -18.42
C GLU A 3 28.88 5.36 -17.37
N SER A 4 28.56 5.73 -16.13
CA SER A 4 28.21 4.78 -15.07
C SER A 4 26.71 4.83 -14.90
N THR A 5 25.97 4.30 -15.87
CA THR A 5 24.57 3.95 -15.68
C THR A 5 24.54 2.75 -14.76
N SER A 6 24.66 3.02 -13.45
CA SER A 6 24.37 2.04 -12.41
C SER A 6 22.89 1.67 -12.55
N ASN A 7 22.62 0.68 -13.40
CA ASN A 7 21.31 0.05 -13.55
C ASN A 7 21.06 -0.87 -12.34
N ALA A 8 21.21 -0.31 -11.14
CA ALA A 8 20.72 -0.97 -9.94
C ALA A 8 19.21 -1.09 -10.14
N PRO A 9 18.61 -2.27 -9.95
CA PRO A 9 17.15 -2.38 -9.99
C PRO A 9 16.63 -1.40 -8.94
N PHE A 10 15.95 -0.33 -9.37
CA PHE A 10 15.20 0.53 -8.46
C PHE A 10 14.35 -0.42 -7.61
N LEU A 11 14.60 -0.48 -6.31
CA LEU A 11 13.92 -1.40 -5.41
C LEU A 11 12.43 -1.06 -5.45
N ARG A 12 11.65 -1.84 -6.18
CA ARG A 12 10.23 -1.58 -6.40
C ARG A 12 9.48 -2.06 -5.18
N HIS A 13 8.87 -1.15 -4.44
CA HIS A 13 7.97 -1.50 -3.35
C HIS A 13 6.56 -1.62 -3.90
N THR A 14 5.92 -2.77 -3.66
CA THR A 14 4.54 -3.02 -4.10
C THR A 14 3.66 -3.26 -2.88
N LYS A 15 2.59 -2.48 -2.74
CA LYS A 15 1.55 -2.71 -1.75
C LYS A 15 0.29 -3.22 -2.44
N SER A 16 -0.28 -4.29 -1.90
CA SER A 16 -1.53 -4.88 -2.38
C SER A 16 -2.67 -4.57 -1.41
N PHE A 17 -3.80 -4.14 -1.94
CA PHE A 17 -5.03 -3.82 -1.23
C PHE A 17 -6.11 -4.77 -1.73
N LYS A 18 -6.67 -5.61 -0.85
CA LYS A 18 -7.77 -6.50 -1.22
C LYS A 18 -9.06 -5.68 -1.37
N LYS A 19 -9.74 -5.83 -2.49
CA LYS A 19 -11.05 -5.24 -2.75
C LYS A 19 -12.12 -6.21 -2.25
N TYR A 20 -13.18 -5.69 -1.64
CA TYR A 20 -14.38 -6.44 -1.26
C TYR A 20 -14.24 -7.43 -0.09
N THR A 21 -13.12 -7.44 0.63
CA THR A 21 -13.08 -8.05 1.98
C THR A 21 -13.71 -7.08 2.98
N GLU A 22 -14.52 -7.55 3.93
CA GLU A 22 -15.08 -6.73 5.03
C GLU A 22 -13.98 -5.96 5.79
N GLU A 23 -12.78 -6.51 5.76
CA GLU A 23 -11.54 -5.95 6.28
C GLU A 23 -11.05 -4.67 5.60
N TYR A 24 -11.57 -4.31 4.41
CA TYR A 24 -11.14 -3.14 3.65
C TYR A 24 -12.33 -2.24 3.32
N GLU A 25 -12.29 -1.01 3.83
CA GLU A 25 -13.27 0.01 3.49
C GLU A 25 -13.17 0.39 2.01
N LEU A 26 -14.29 0.36 1.29
CA LEU A 26 -14.37 0.79 -0.13
C LEU A 26 -13.77 2.19 -0.35
N ARG A 27 -13.85 3.06 0.67
CA ARG A 27 -13.28 4.42 0.66
C ARG A 27 -11.74 4.43 0.59
N VAL A 28 -11.08 3.44 1.19
CA VAL A 28 -9.62 3.28 1.12
C VAL A 28 -9.21 2.88 -0.29
N VAL A 29 -9.91 1.90 -0.89
CA VAL A 29 -9.63 1.44 -2.26
C VAL A 29 -9.83 2.58 -3.26
N ASP A 30 -10.91 3.34 -3.12
CA ASP A 30 -11.19 4.48 -4.01
C ASP A 30 -10.12 5.57 -3.88
N TYR A 31 -9.71 5.91 -2.66
CA TYR A 31 -8.63 6.85 -2.42
C TYR A 31 -7.30 6.39 -3.03
N VAL A 32 -6.92 5.13 -2.84
CA VAL A 32 -5.67 4.58 -3.42
C VAL A 32 -5.74 4.60 -4.95
N ARG A 33 -6.91 4.34 -5.54
CA ARG A 33 -7.11 4.40 -6.98
C ARG A 33 -6.96 5.84 -7.51
N GLU A 34 -7.51 6.83 -6.82
CA GLU A 34 -7.36 8.24 -7.20
C GLU A 34 -5.93 8.74 -7.01
N TRP A 35 -5.33 8.46 -5.85
CA TRP A 35 -3.94 8.76 -5.56
C TRP A 35 -3.00 8.12 -6.60
N GLY A 36 -3.35 6.91 -7.02
CA GLY A 36 -2.70 6.16 -8.09
C GLY A 36 -2.64 6.87 -9.45
N LYS A 37 -3.59 7.77 -9.72
CA LYS A 37 -3.68 8.56 -10.96
C LYS A 37 -2.98 9.91 -10.85
N THR A 38 -2.83 10.45 -9.64
CA THR A 38 -2.24 11.77 -9.40
C THR A 38 -0.73 11.71 -9.22
N GLU A 39 -0.21 10.64 -8.63
CA GLU A 39 1.21 10.48 -8.36
C GLU A 39 1.93 9.78 -9.51
N ALA A 40 3.18 10.16 -9.75
CA ALA A 40 4.07 9.50 -10.71
C ALA A 40 4.53 8.14 -10.15
N LEU A 41 3.59 7.21 -10.00
CA LEU A 41 3.88 5.83 -9.62
C LEU A 41 4.48 5.08 -10.80
N LEU A 42 5.27 4.06 -10.46
CA LEU A 42 5.85 3.17 -11.46
C LEU A 42 4.79 2.31 -12.12
N ALA A 43 3.80 1.83 -11.34
CA ALA A 43 2.66 1.08 -11.86
C ALA A 43 1.51 1.04 -10.86
N VAL A 44 0.28 1.05 -11.38
CA VAL A 44 -0.94 0.68 -10.64
C VAL A 44 -1.59 -0.47 -11.39
N HIS A 45 -1.77 -1.61 -10.72
CA HIS A 45 -2.41 -2.80 -11.28
C HIS A 45 -3.70 -3.08 -10.53
N GLU A 46 -4.80 -3.17 -11.26
CA GLU A 46 -6.15 -3.34 -10.70
C GLU A 46 -6.77 -4.63 -11.24
N ASP A 47 -6.99 -5.59 -10.35
CA ASP A 47 -7.74 -6.82 -10.61
C ASP A 47 -9.14 -6.75 -9.99
N ASN A 48 -9.99 -7.73 -10.31
CA ASN A 48 -11.36 -7.87 -9.78
C ASN A 48 -11.43 -7.94 -8.25
N SER A 49 -10.35 -8.31 -7.57
CA SER A 49 -10.34 -8.49 -6.10
C SER A 49 -9.17 -7.80 -5.42
N LEU A 50 -8.29 -7.14 -6.17
CA LEU A 50 -7.04 -6.56 -5.66
C LEU A 50 -6.72 -5.25 -6.38
N LEU A 51 -6.19 -4.28 -5.65
CA LEU A 51 -5.52 -3.10 -6.18
C LEU A 51 -4.07 -3.18 -5.73
N LYS A 52 -3.13 -3.14 -6.65
CA LYS A 52 -1.69 -3.17 -6.36
C LYS A 52 -1.09 -1.85 -6.81
N VAL A 53 -0.32 -1.24 -5.93
CA VAL A 53 0.39 0.00 -6.22
C VAL A 53 1.88 -0.26 -6.08
N THR A 54 2.62 0.04 -7.13
CA THR A 54 4.08 -0.11 -7.19
C THR A 54 4.73 1.26 -7.35
N GLY A 55 5.64 1.58 -6.43
CA GLY A 55 6.37 2.83 -6.42
C GLY A 55 7.68 2.71 -5.65
N SER A 56 8.30 3.86 -5.41
CA SER A 56 9.43 3.98 -4.49
C SER A 56 8.98 3.71 -3.05
N LYS A 57 9.92 3.31 -2.18
CA LYS A 57 9.64 3.08 -0.76
C LYS A 57 8.92 4.26 -0.11
N GLU A 58 9.45 5.47 -0.31
CA GLU A 58 8.90 6.72 0.23
C GLU A 58 7.47 7.01 -0.24
N GLN A 59 7.14 6.67 -1.49
CA GLN A 59 5.79 6.84 -2.04
C GLN A 59 4.80 5.89 -1.35
N ILE A 60 5.21 4.62 -1.18
CA ILE A 60 4.36 3.62 -0.51
C ILE A 60 4.22 3.92 0.98
N GLU A 61 5.30 4.30 1.67
CA GLU A 61 5.27 4.72 3.08
C GLU A 61 4.41 5.97 3.27
N GLY A 62 4.51 6.95 2.37
CA GLY A 62 3.67 8.15 2.36
C GLY A 62 2.18 7.80 2.18
N LEU A 63 1.85 6.94 1.21
CA LEU A 63 0.49 6.45 1.01
C LEU A 63 -0.05 5.75 2.26
N MET A 64 0.74 4.86 2.87
CA MET A 64 0.35 4.17 4.10
C MET A 64 0.14 5.13 5.26
N GLY A 65 0.97 6.15 5.41
CA GLY A 65 0.82 7.21 6.41
C GLY A 65 -0.48 7.99 6.25
N VAL A 66 -0.82 8.38 5.02
CA VAL A 66 -2.08 9.09 4.72
C VAL A 66 -3.28 8.19 4.99
N LEU A 67 -3.22 6.92 4.61
CA LEU A 67 -4.31 5.98 4.84
C LEU A 67 -4.53 5.73 6.33
N LYS A 68 -3.46 5.58 7.11
CA LYS A 68 -3.53 5.47 8.57
C LYS A 68 -4.15 6.72 9.21
N GLN A 69 -3.75 7.91 8.77
CA GLN A 69 -4.29 9.16 9.33
C GLN A 69 -5.74 9.46 8.92
N ARG A 70 -6.11 9.19 7.65
CA ARG A 70 -7.43 9.57 7.11
C ARG A 70 -8.51 8.51 7.32
N PHE A 71 -8.13 7.24 7.27
CA PHE A 71 -9.08 6.12 7.31
C PHE A 71 -8.83 5.18 8.49
N ASN A 72 -7.94 5.54 9.43
CA ASN A 72 -7.48 4.64 10.49
C ASN A 72 -7.07 3.26 9.95
N TYR A 73 -6.52 3.24 8.73
CA TYR A 73 -6.25 2.01 8.01
C TYR A 73 -5.07 1.28 8.66
N ILE A 74 -5.34 0.06 9.12
CA ILE A 74 -4.34 -0.88 9.64
C ILE A 74 -4.12 -1.95 8.57
N ALA A 75 -2.89 -2.03 8.05
CA ALA A 75 -2.54 -3.05 7.09
C ALA A 75 -2.71 -4.44 7.73
N PRO A 76 -3.13 -5.46 6.96
CA PRO A 76 -3.39 -6.78 7.51
C PRO A 76 -2.17 -7.42 8.17
N GLU A 77 -0.96 -7.07 7.73
CA GLU A 77 0.31 -7.49 8.37
C GLU A 77 0.55 -6.83 9.74
N ASP A 78 -0.02 -5.64 9.99
CA ASP A 78 0.05 -4.93 11.27
C ASP A 78 -1.12 -5.30 12.21
N ARG A 79 -2.07 -6.13 11.76
CA ARG A 79 -3.21 -6.58 12.59
C ARG A 79 -2.84 -7.68 13.58
N GLU A 80 -1.68 -8.33 13.40
CA GLU A 80 -1.21 -9.40 14.27
C GLU A 80 -0.77 -8.92 15.67
N ASP A 81 -0.71 -7.60 15.92
CA ASP A 81 -0.37 -7.05 17.25
C ASP A 81 -1.58 -6.60 18.09
N ALA A 82 -2.81 -6.70 17.57
CA ALA A 82 -4.01 -6.29 18.33
C ALA A 82 -4.72 -7.43 19.08
N ASP A 83 -4.31 -8.69 18.89
CA ASP A 83 -4.91 -9.87 19.54
C ASP A 83 -3.89 -10.67 20.39
N GLY A 84 -2.75 -10.06 20.69
CA GLY A 84 -1.74 -10.62 21.59
C GLY A 84 -2.09 -10.46 23.07
N GLY A 85 -3.09 -11.20 23.56
CA GLY A 85 -3.23 -11.51 24.99
C GLY A 85 -4.55 -11.10 25.64
N ALA A 86 -5.66 -11.67 25.21
CA ALA A 86 -6.82 -11.86 26.08
C ALA A 86 -7.26 -13.34 26.03
N ASP A 87 -6.41 -14.20 26.57
CA ASP A 87 -6.70 -15.61 26.88
C ASP A 87 -5.91 -15.88 28.18
N ASP A 88 -6.44 -16.38 29.28
CA ASP A 88 -7.76 -16.84 29.70
C ASP A 88 -7.64 -17.09 31.23
N ALA A 89 -8.73 -16.92 31.97
CA ALA A 89 -9.01 -17.43 33.34
C ALA A 89 -8.21 -16.96 34.57
#